data_AF-A0A7S3AD73-F1
#
_entry.id   AF-A0A7S3AD73-F1
#
_cell.length_a   1.000
_cell.length_b   1.000
_cell.length_c   1.000
_cell.angle_alpha   90.00
_cell.angle_beta   90.00
_cell.angle_gamma   90.00
#
_symmetry.space_group_name_H-M   'P 1'
#
loop_
_entity.id
_entity.type
_entity.pdbx_description
1 polymer ?
#
loop_
_entity_poly.entity_id
_entity_poly.type
_entity_poly.pdbx_seq_one_letter_code
_entity_poly.pdbx_strand_id
1 'polypeptide(L)'
;YKFPSPLRMQKELAHTGRKMVTIIDPHLKADDDYPVFKQAKESRLLVLNDDNSSHFEGDCWPGRSAWVDYLLPEARAFWASRFSAELYTGSSETLYTWNDMNEPSVFGGPE
;
A
#
# COMPACT_ATOMS: atom_id res chain seq x y z
N TYR A 1 -1.22 -13.29 -15.53
CA TYR A 1 -0.85 -11.97 -14.99
C TYR A 1 -0.66 -10.98 -16.12
N LYS A 2 -1.17 -9.74 -15.99
CA LYS A 2 -0.98 -8.66 -16.99
C LYS A 2 0.47 -8.15 -17.03
N PHE A 3 1.18 -8.19 -15.90
CA PHE A 3 2.58 -7.78 -15.77
C PHE A 3 3.47 -8.96 -15.31
N PRO A 4 3.73 -9.95 -16.16
CA PRO A 4 4.43 -11.17 -15.77
C PRO A 4 5.95 -11.00 -15.60
N SER A 5 6.54 -9.88 -16.05
CA SER A 5 8.00 -9.66 -16.00
C SER A 5 8.34 -8.19 -15.69
N PRO A 6 7.96 -7.67 -14.51
CA PRO A 6 8.10 -6.26 -14.15
C PRO A 6 9.56 -5.77 -14.14
N LEU A 7 10.50 -6.61 -13.70
CA LEU A 7 11.94 -6.27 -13.71
C LEU A 7 12.47 -6.02 -15.13
N ARG A 8 12.09 -6.87 -16.10
CA ARG A 8 12.48 -6.67 -17.50
C ARG A 8 11.87 -5.38 -18.03
N MET A 9 10.59 -5.13 -17.77
CA MET A 9 9.90 -3.92 -18.20
C MET A 9 10.59 -2.65 -17.68
N GLN A 10 10.97 -2.62 -16.41
CA GLN A 10 11.71 -1.50 -15.81
C GLN A 10 13.11 -1.35 -16.42
N LYS A 11 13.83 -2.47 -16.62
CA LYS A 11 15.17 -2.46 -17.22
C LYS A 11 15.19 -1.85 -18.63
N GLU A 12 14.22 -2.21 -19.48
CA GLU A 12 14.13 -1.65 -20.84
C GLU A 12 13.85 -0.14 -20.84
N LEU A 13 13.02 0.35 -19.92
CA LEU A 13 12.82 1.80 -19.75
C LEU A 13 14.11 2.48 -19.27
N ALA A 14 14.78 1.89 -18.28
CA ALA A 14 16.02 2.41 -17.71
C ALA A 14 17.15 2.52 -18.74
N HIS A 15 17.25 1.58 -19.70
CA HIS A 15 18.22 1.66 -20.82
C HIS A 15 18.06 2.92 -21.66
N THR A 16 16.89 3.54 -21.67
CA THR A 16 16.62 4.79 -22.40
C THR A 16 16.68 6.04 -21.51
N GLY A 17 17.17 5.92 -20.28
CA GLY A 17 17.17 7.00 -19.30
C GLY A 17 15.81 7.32 -18.68
N ARG A 18 14.77 6.53 -19.00
CA ARG A 18 13.42 6.70 -18.45
C ARG A 18 13.26 5.92 -17.15
N LYS A 19 12.28 6.32 -16.35
CA LYS A 19 11.92 5.70 -15.07
C LYS A 19 10.45 5.28 -15.10
N MET A 20 10.07 4.41 -14.19
CA MET A 20 8.68 3.97 -14.00
C MET A 20 8.17 4.47 -12.65
N VAL A 21 6.87 4.76 -12.59
CA VAL A 21 6.16 5.08 -11.34
C VAL A 21 5.03 4.09 -11.16
N THR A 22 4.89 3.50 -9.97
CA THR A 22 3.72 2.69 -9.57
C THR A 22 2.88 3.45 -8.56
N ILE A 23 1.56 3.42 -8.74
CA ILE A 23 0.61 3.92 -7.75
C ILE A 23 0.56 2.98 -6.54
N ILE A 24 0.61 3.56 -5.33
CA ILE A 24 0.49 2.87 -4.05
C ILE A 24 -0.32 3.77 -3.10
N ASP A 25 -1.53 3.33 -2.79
CA ASP A 25 -2.50 4.06 -1.98
C ASP A 25 -2.45 3.61 -0.50
N PRO A 26 -2.97 4.42 0.45
CA PRO A 26 -2.91 4.11 1.88
C PRO A 26 -3.93 3.06 2.35
N HIS A 27 -4.85 2.63 1.48
CA HIS A 27 -5.91 1.67 1.78
C HIS A 27 -5.51 0.25 1.35
N LEU A 28 -5.53 -0.67 2.31
CA LEU A 28 -5.26 -2.09 2.09
C LEU A 28 -6.56 -2.84 1.87
N LYS A 29 -6.60 -3.82 0.96
CA LYS A 29 -7.73 -4.74 0.86
C LYS A 29 -7.88 -5.51 2.19
N ALA A 30 -9.07 -5.50 2.78
CA ALA A 30 -9.37 -6.16 4.05
C ALA A 30 -9.56 -7.68 3.86
N ASP A 31 -8.44 -8.39 3.72
CA ASP A 31 -8.34 -9.80 3.35
C ASP A 31 -7.21 -10.48 4.16
N ASP A 32 -7.55 -11.47 4.99
CA ASP A 32 -6.58 -12.16 5.86
C ASP A 32 -5.60 -13.06 5.05
N ASP A 33 -5.88 -13.34 3.79
CA ASP A 33 -4.93 -14.00 2.87
C ASP A 33 -3.94 -13.01 2.25
N TYR A 34 -4.16 -11.69 2.40
CA TYR A 34 -3.25 -10.65 1.95
C TYR A 34 -2.22 -10.30 3.05
N PRO A 35 -0.93 -10.66 2.89
CA PRO A 35 0.03 -10.60 4.00
C PRO A 35 0.29 -9.19 4.55
N VAL A 36 0.19 -8.16 3.71
CA VAL A 36 0.41 -6.77 4.14
C VAL A 36 -0.72 -6.30 5.06
N PHE A 37 -1.96 -6.59 4.70
CA PHE A 37 -3.11 -6.31 5.56
C PHE A 37 -3.03 -7.10 6.87
N LYS A 38 -2.78 -8.41 6.78
CA LYS A 38 -2.68 -9.28 7.95
C LYS A 38 -1.62 -8.78 8.95
N GLN A 39 -0.41 -8.45 8.48
CA GLN A 39 0.66 -7.94 9.34
C GLN A 39 0.30 -6.59 9.97
N ALA A 40 -0.31 -5.68 9.20
CA ALA A 40 -0.73 -4.37 9.71
C ALA A 40 -1.83 -4.51 10.78
N LYS A 41 -2.81 -5.40 10.56
CA LYS A 41 -3.88 -5.73 11.51
C LYS A 41 -3.34 -6.34 12.80
N GLU A 42 -2.50 -7.38 12.70
CA GLU A 42 -1.92 -8.07 13.85
C GLU A 42 -1.01 -7.15 14.68
N SER A 43 -0.32 -6.22 14.02
CA SER A 43 0.56 -5.25 14.67
C SER A 43 -0.16 -3.97 15.13
N ARG A 44 -1.49 -3.89 14.99
CA ARG A 44 -2.32 -2.71 15.32
C ARG A 44 -1.82 -1.41 14.67
N LEU A 45 -1.47 -1.47 13.39
CA LEU A 45 -0.95 -0.35 12.59
C LEU A 45 -2.00 0.30 11.68
N LEU A 46 -3.25 -0.16 11.77
CA LEU A 46 -4.39 0.36 11.02
C LEU A 46 -5.16 1.37 11.87
N VAL A 47 -5.81 2.33 11.21
CA VAL A 47 -6.74 3.27 11.87
C VAL A 47 -7.82 2.45 12.58
N LEU A 48 -8.15 2.84 13.82
CA LEU A 48 -9.13 2.15 14.65
C LEU A 48 -10.49 2.85 14.63
N ASN A 49 -11.54 2.09 14.94
CA ASN A 49 -12.84 2.67 15.28
C ASN A 49 -12.74 3.46 16.59
N ASP A 50 -13.73 4.31 16.84
CA ASP A 50 -13.80 5.21 18.01
C ASP A 50 -13.67 4.49 19.36
N ASP A 51 -14.20 3.27 19.45
CA ASP A 51 -14.14 2.39 20.61
C ASP A 51 -12.79 1.66 20.78
N ASN A 52 -11.86 1.83 19.83
CA ASN A 52 -10.56 1.14 19.74
C ASN A 52 -10.61 -0.40 19.71
N SER A 53 -11.80 -0.99 19.50
CA SER A 53 -12.02 -2.45 19.55
C SER A 53 -11.49 -3.17 18.31
N SER A 54 -11.54 -2.49 17.16
CA SER A 54 -11.24 -3.04 15.84
C SER A 54 -10.72 -1.95 14.91
N HIS A 55 -10.07 -2.36 13.82
CA HIS A 55 -9.67 -1.43 12.77
C HIS A 55 -10.90 -0.92 12.00
N PHE A 56 -10.82 0.31 11.53
CA PHE A 56 -11.81 0.90 10.64
C PHE A 56 -11.80 0.19 9.29
N GLU A 57 -12.99 -0.17 8.80
CA GLU A 57 -13.21 -0.70 7.45
C GLU A 57 -14.18 0.20 6.68
N GLY A 58 -13.89 0.43 5.41
CA GLY A 58 -14.70 1.20 4.47
C GLY A 58 -14.41 0.77 3.04
N ASP A 59 -15.11 1.34 2.06
CA ASP A 59 -14.92 0.96 0.65
C ASP A 59 -13.92 1.87 -0.08
N CYS A 60 -13.08 1.28 -0.93
CA CYS A 60 -12.27 1.99 -1.90
C CYS A 60 -12.04 1.10 -3.15
N TRP A 61 -11.00 1.36 -3.94
CA TRP A 61 -10.70 0.58 -5.16
C TRP A 61 -10.68 -0.94 -4.98
N PRO A 62 -10.15 -1.50 -3.87
CA PRO A 62 -10.16 -2.95 -3.63
C PRO A 62 -11.49 -3.52 -3.10
N GLY A 63 -12.53 -2.69 -2.96
CA GLY A 63 -13.73 -2.96 -2.18
C GLY A 63 -13.49 -2.66 -0.70
N ARG A 64 -13.93 -3.58 0.17
CA ARG A 64 -13.70 -3.49 1.61
C ARG A 64 -12.21 -3.35 1.94
N SER A 65 -11.86 -2.27 2.60
CA SER A 65 -10.50 -1.81 2.83
C SER A 65 -10.31 -1.25 4.22
N ALA A 66 -9.04 -1.23 4.67
CA ALA A 66 -8.62 -0.60 5.91
C ALA A 66 -7.42 0.32 5.65
N TRP A 67 -7.28 1.39 6.43
CA TRP A 67 -6.24 2.41 6.21
C TRP A 67 -5.09 2.25 7.19
N VAL A 68 -3.86 2.37 6.69
CA VAL A 68 -2.66 2.45 7.53
C VAL A 68 -2.71 3.76 8.33
N ASP A 69 -2.47 3.69 9.64
CA ASP A 69 -2.42 4.88 10.50
C ASP A 69 -1.04 5.54 10.43
N TYR A 70 -0.85 6.44 9.46
CA TYR A 70 0.43 7.14 9.26
C TYR A 70 0.80 8.10 10.39
N LEU A 71 -0.07 8.37 11.36
CA LEU A 71 0.29 9.15 12.55
C LEU A 71 1.22 8.35 13.47
N LEU A 72 1.10 7.02 13.47
CA LEU A 72 1.97 6.13 14.23
C LEU A 72 3.37 6.02 13.60
N PRO A 73 4.46 6.32 14.35
CA PRO A 73 5.83 6.10 13.87
C PRO A 73 6.10 4.66 13.43
N GLU A 74 5.53 3.69 14.15
CA GLU A 74 5.65 2.25 13.87
C GLU A 74 5.00 1.88 12.55
N ALA A 75 3.83 2.47 12.23
CA ALA A 75 3.17 2.26 10.95
C ALA A 75 3.97 2.86 9.80
N ARG A 76 4.58 4.04 9.98
CA ARG A 76 5.50 4.62 8.98
C ARG A 76 6.73 3.76 8.75
N ALA A 77 7.33 3.23 9.82
CA ALA A 77 8.49 2.33 9.72
C ALA A 77 8.12 1.00 9.02
N PHE A 78 6.98 0.41 9.39
CA PHE A 78 6.42 -0.75 8.71
C PHE A 78 6.20 -0.48 7.23
N TRP A 79 5.56 0.64 6.89
CA TRP A 79 5.27 1.01 5.50
C TRP A 79 6.54 1.22 4.69
N ALA A 80 7.52 1.95 5.23
CA ALA A 80 8.81 2.14 4.59
C ALA A 80 9.53 0.81 4.30
N SER A 81 9.46 -0.16 5.23
CA SER A 81 10.04 -1.49 5.02
C SER A 81 9.44 -2.22 3.81
N ARG A 82 8.17 -1.98 3.48
CA ARG A 82 7.50 -2.64 2.34
C ARG A 82 8.12 -2.29 1.00
N PHE A 83 8.85 -1.18 0.89
CA PHE A 83 9.54 -0.76 -0.33
C PHE A 83 10.95 -1.35 -0.50
N SER A 84 11.40 -2.21 0.42
CA SER A 84 12.66 -2.94 0.20
C SER A 84 12.54 -3.85 -1.01
N ALA A 85 13.65 -4.08 -1.74
CA ALA A 85 13.65 -4.96 -2.90
C ALA A 85 13.25 -6.41 -2.57
N GLU A 86 13.44 -6.83 -1.31
CA GLU A 86 13.04 -8.15 -0.81
C GLU A 86 11.52 -8.28 -0.68
N LEU A 87 10.86 -7.23 -0.18
CA LEU A 87 9.42 -7.24 0.12
C LEU A 87 8.58 -6.74 -1.05
N TYR A 88 9.06 -5.73 -1.77
CA TYR A 88 8.45 -5.27 -3.01
C TYR A 88 8.98 -6.06 -4.21
N THR A 89 8.68 -7.35 -4.25
CA THR A 89 9.13 -8.24 -5.32
C THR A 89 8.73 -7.69 -6.69
N GLY A 90 9.71 -7.52 -7.57
CA GLY A 90 9.51 -6.96 -8.91
C GLY A 90 9.78 -5.47 -9.02
N SER A 91 10.12 -4.78 -7.93
CA SER A 91 10.66 -3.41 -7.94
C SER A 91 12.15 -3.38 -8.31
N SER A 92 12.65 -2.20 -8.67
CA SER A 92 14.07 -1.93 -8.93
C SER A 92 14.45 -0.53 -8.47
N GLU A 93 15.74 -0.21 -8.46
CA GLU A 93 16.26 1.14 -8.16
C GLU A 93 15.77 2.23 -9.11
N THR A 94 15.15 1.85 -10.24
CA THR A 94 14.59 2.78 -11.23
C THR A 94 13.07 2.91 -11.17
N LEU A 95 12.45 2.26 -10.17
CA LEU A 95 11.04 2.35 -9.87
C LEU A 95 10.80 3.38 -8.76
N TYR A 96 9.84 4.26 -8.98
CA TYR A 96 9.37 5.26 -8.01
C TYR A 96 7.89 5.03 -7.68
N THR A 97 7.39 5.77 -6.70
CA THR A 97 6.04 5.58 -6.16
C THR A 97 5.22 6.86 -6.28
N TRP A 98 3.96 6.71 -6.66
CA TRP A 98 2.94 7.75 -6.55
C TRP A 98 1.98 7.36 -5.41
N ASN A 99 1.80 8.26 -4.43
CA ASN A 99 0.75 8.11 -3.43
C ASN A 99 -0.48 8.92 -3.84
N ASP A 100 -1.62 8.25 -3.90
CA ASP A 100 -2.91 8.83 -4.23
C ASP A 100 -3.94 8.49 -3.14
N MET A 101 -5.13 9.09 -3.23
CA MET A 101 -6.28 8.81 -2.37
C MET A 101 -6.00 9.01 -0.87
N ASN A 102 -5.07 9.92 -0.52
CA ASN A 102 -4.48 10.06 0.80
C ASN A 102 -5.04 11.23 1.64
N GLU A 103 -6.22 11.74 1.29
CA GLU A 103 -6.98 12.70 2.08
C GLU A 103 -7.29 12.24 3.52
N PRO A 104 -7.71 10.99 3.82
CA PRO A 104 -7.90 9.78 3.00
C PRO A 104 -9.26 9.67 2.28
N SER A 105 -9.27 9.19 1.04
CA SER A 105 -10.52 8.92 0.33
C SER A 105 -11.17 7.62 0.80
N VAL A 106 -12.44 7.71 1.23
CA VAL A 106 -13.29 6.59 1.63
C VAL A 106 -14.59 6.68 0.81
N PHE A 107 -14.85 5.72 -0.08
CA PHE A 107 -16.03 5.76 -0.93
C PHE A 107 -17.30 5.56 -0.09
N GLY A 108 -18.25 6.47 -0.26
CA GLY A 108 -19.49 6.47 0.53
C GLY A 108 -19.34 6.94 1.98
N GLY A 109 -18.13 7.34 2.39
CA GLY A 109 -17.91 8.03 3.65
C GLY A 109 -18.46 9.46 3.64
N PRO A 110 -18.74 10.06 4.82
CA PRO A 110 -19.09 11.47 4.93
C PRO A 110 -17.88 12.38 4.61
N GLU A 111 -18.14 13.53 4.00
CA GLU A 111 -17.15 14.61 3.71
C GLU A 111 -17.26 15.77 4.71
#